data_AF-A0A6P0S4R7-F1
#
_entry.id   AF-A0A6P0S4R7-F1
#
_cell.length_a   1.000
_cell.length_b   1.000
_cell.length_c   1.000
_cell.angle_alpha   90.00
_cell.angle_beta   90.00
_cell.angle_gamma   90.00
#
_symmetry.space_group_name_H-M   'P 1'
#
loop_
_entity.id
_entity.type
_entity.pdbx_description
1 polymer ?
#
loop_
_entity_poly.entity_id
_entity_poly.type
_entity_poly.pdbx_seq_one_letter_code
_entity_poly.pdbx_strand_id
1 'polypeptide(L)'
;AIEGLKQALLKANMPAPALVIEVVSPGEPGDKNYDRDYVEKRQEYAARGIREYWLIDPHHQVVLVLTLQGQSYQEQRFTGAIAIASPTFPNLNLTAEQILNAGKS
;
A
#
# COMPACT_ATOMS: atom_id res chain seq x y z
N ALA A 1 -14.80 -1.65 17.24
CA ALA A 1 -13.99 -2.87 17.30
C ALA A 1 -14.32 -3.72 16.08
N ILE A 2 -13.36 -3.95 15.19
CA ILE A 2 -13.50 -4.84 14.03
C ILE A 2 -12.67 -6.07 14.35
N GLU A 3 -13.24 -7.00 15.11
CA GLU A 3 -12.65 -8.30 15.38
C GLU A 3 -13.52 -9.36 14.70
N GLY A 4 -12.90 -10.24 13.90
CA GLY A 4 -13.56 -11.43 13.34
C GLY A 4 -14.01 -11.37 11.87
N LEU A 5 -13.87 -10.25 11.16
CA LEU A 5 -14.15 -10.22 9.72
C LEU A 5 -12.89 -10.59 8.92
N LYS A 6 -12.86 -11.82 8.37
CA LYS A 6 -11.83 -12.26 7.41
C LYS A 6 -11.82 -11.47 6.09
N GLN A 7 -12.85 -10.66 5.86
CA GLN A 7 -12.97 -9.64 4.82
C GLN A 7 -14.05 -8.65 5.27
N ALA A 8 -13.77 -7.34 5.22
CA ALA A 8 -14.75 -6.29 5.43
C ALA A 8 -14.82 -5.44 4.16
N LEU A 9 -15.92 -5.56 3.40
CA LEU A 9 -16.15 -4.74 2.21
C LEU A 9 -16.21 -3.25 2.62
N LEU A 10 -15.34 -2.42 2.04
CA LEU A 10 -15.37 -0.97 2.24
C LEU A 10 -16.57 -0.38 1.50
N LYS A 11 -17.65 -0.05 2.22
CA LYS A 11 -18.83 0.60 1.62
C LYS A 11 -18.52 2.05 1.23
N ALA A 12 -19.20 2.57 0.23
CA ALA A 12 -18.99 3.95 -0.26
C ALA A 12 -19.30 5.03 0.79
N ASN A 13 -20.23 4.75 1.70
CA ASN A 13 -20.62 5.68 2.77
C ASN A 13 -19.73 5.63 4.02
N MET A 14 -18.71 4.76 4.05
CA MET A 14 -17.75 4.70 5.15
C MET A 14 -16.66 5.76 4.96
N PRO A 15 -16.14 6.34 6.06
CA PRO A 15 -15.00 7.25 5.97
C PRO A 15 -13.82 6.55 5.26
N ALA A 16 -13.02 7.34 4.55
CA ALA A 16 -11.80 6.82 3.94
C ALA A 16 -10.89 6.23 5.04
N PRO A 17 -10.35 5.01 4.84
CA PRO A 17 -9.34 4.46 5.73
C PRO A 17 -8.15 5.40 5.85
N ALA A 18 -7.51 5.41 7.03
CA ALA A 18 -6.28 6.16 7.23
C ALA A 18 -5.11 5.59 6.42
N LEU A 19 -5.09 4.27 6.23
CA LEU A 19 -4.08 3.52 5.48
C LEU A 19 -4.76 2.37 4.73
N VAL A 20 -4.36 2.17 3.48
CA VAL A 20 -4.63 0.94 2.70
C VAL A 20 -3.27 0.31 2.35
N ILE A 21 -3.18 -1.01 2.45
CA ILE A 21 -2.00 -1.78 2.05
C ILE A 21 -2.45 -2.82 1.04
N GLU A 22 -1.81 -2.87 -0.11
CA GLU A 22 -2.02 -3.87 -1.15
C GLU A 22 -0.76 -4.69 -1.36
N VAL A 23 -0.91 -6.01 -1.42
CA VAL A 23 0.17 -6.92 -1.80
C VAL A 23 0.01 -7.19 -3.29
N VAL A 24 0.96 -6.69 -4.08
CA VAL A 24 0.89 -6.72 -5.53
C VAL A 24 1.07 -8.16 -6.02
N SER A 25 0.22 -8.55 -6.96
CA SER A 25 0.36 -9.83 -7.65
C SER A 25 1.54 -9.75 -8.64
N PRO A 26 2.30 -10.84 -8.86
CA PRO A 26 3.40 -10.83 -9.83
C PRO A 26 2.95 -10.35 -11.23
N GLY A 27 3.80 -9.58 -11.88
CA GLY A 27 3.60 -9.05 -13.24
C GLY A 27 4.62 -7.98 -13.59
N GLU A 28 4.84 -7.78 -14.88
CA GLU A 28 5.72 -6.77 -15.47
C GLU A 28 4.91 -5.57 -16.01
N PRO A 29 5.54 -4.40 -16.26
CA PRO A 29 4.88 -3.29 -16.93
C PRO A 29 4.20 -3.72 -18.24
N GLY A 30 2.90 -3.46 -18.37
CA GLY A 30 2.06 -3.92 -19.50
C GLY A 30 1.27 -5.20 -19.23
N ASP A 31 1.54 -5.89 -18.12
CA ASP A 31 0.66 -6.96 -17.64
C ASP A 31 -0.56 -6.38 -16.91
N LYS A 32 -1.72 -7.03 -17.08
CA LYS A 32 -2.98 -6.60 -16.43
C LYS A 32 -2.88 -6.46 -14.91
N ASN A 33 -2.10 -7.31 -14.26
CA ASN A 33 -1.90 -7.24 -12.80
C ASN A 33 -1.10 -6.01 -12.40
N TYR A 34 -0.03 -5.72 -13.16
CA TYR A 34 0.79 -4.53 -12.93
C TYR A 34 -0.04 -3.27 -13.13
N ASP A 35 -0.72 -3.14 -14.28
CA ASP A 35 -1.50 -1.94 -14.61
C ASP A 35 -2.60 -1.67 -13.56
N ARG A 36 -3.30 -2.72 -13.11
CA ARG A 36 -4.31 -2.59 -12.05
C ARG A 36 -3.71 -2.04 -10.75
N ASP A 37 -2.66 -2.66 -10.24
CA ASP A 37 -2.15 -2.36 -8.90
C ASP A 37 -1.28 -1.08 -8.88
N TYR A 38 -0.49 -0.84 -9.93
CA TYR A 38 0.40 0.31 -10.05
C TYR A 38 -0.25 1.54 -10.70
N VAL A 39 -1.31 1.41 -11.49
CA VAL A 39 -1.90 2.55 -12.21
C VAL A 39 -3.34 2.79 -11.78
N GLU A 40 -4.25 1.82 -12.00
CA GLU A 40 -5.70 2.03 -11.85
C GLU A 40 -6.08 2.32 -10.39
N LYS A 41 -5.68 1.46 -9.45
CA LYS A 41 -6.03 1.61 -8.02
C LYS A 41 -5.55 2.92 -7.40
N ARG A 42 -4.40 3.45 -7.84
CA ARG A 42 -3.87 4.73 -7.34
C ARG A 42 -4.85 5.87 -7.64
N GLN A 43 -5.46 5.87 -8.82
CA GLN A 43 -6.43 6.91 -9.19
C GLN A 43 -7.72 6.77 -8.38
N GLU A 44 -8.22 5.54 -8.22
CA GLU A 44 -9.43 5.25 -7.44
C GLU A 44 -9.27 5.66 -5.96
N TYR A 45 -8.13 5.33 -5.34
CA TYR A 45 -7.87 5.66 -3.95
C TYR A 45 -7.60 7.14 -3.71
N ALA A 46 -6.96 7.82 -4.66
CA ALA A 46 -6.80 9.27 -4.63
C ALA A 46 -8.16 9.97 -4.73
N ALA A 47 -9.04 9.53 -5.65
CA ALA A 47 -10.39 10.06 -5.79
C ALA A 47 -11.24 9.82 -4.53
N ARG A 48 -11.01 8.72 -3.81
CA ARG A 48 -11.62 8.44 -2.50
C ARG A 48 -11.00 9.25 -1.34
N GLY A 49 -9.86 9.90 -1.55
CA GLY A 49 -9.18 10.69 -0.51
C GLY A 49 -8.44 9.86 0.53
N ILE A 50 -8.01 8.64 0.18
CA ILE A 50 -7.19 7.81 1.07
C ILE A 50 -5.82 8.46 1.23
N ARG A 51 -5.46 8.84 2.45
CA ARG A 51 -4.26 9.66 2.71
C ARG A 51 -2.96 8.92 2.47
N GLU A 52 -2.90 7.66 2.86
CA GLU A 52 -1.71 6.83 2.75
C GLU A 52 -2.07 5.48 2.13
N TYR A 53 -1.31 5.08 1.11
CA TYR A 53 -1.52 3.85 0.36
C TYR A 53 -0.19 3.15 0.16
N TRP A 54 -0.10 1.86 0.48
CA TRP A 54 1.13 1.09 0.35
C TRP A 54 0.98 0.01 -0.71
N LEU A 55 2.01 -0.12 -1.55
CA LEU A 55 2.18 -1.26 -2.45
C LEU A 55 3.34 -2.10 -1.92
N ILE A 56 3.04 -3.33 -1.53
CA ILE A 56 4.05 -4.33 -1.17
C ILE A 56 4.27 -5.20 -2.40
N ASP A 57 5.45 -5.15 -2.99
CA ASP A 57 5.79 -5.93 -4.18
C ASP A 57 6.89 -6.94 -3.86
N PRO A 58 6.52 -8.20 -3.56
CA PRO A 58 7.46 -9.28 -3.34
C PRO A 58 8.25 -9.68 -4.60
N HIS A 59 7.73 -9.43 -5.81
CA HIS A 59 8.44 -9.76 -7.03
C HIS A 59 9.64 -8.84 -7.24
N HIS A 60 9.43 -7.53 -7.04
CA HIS A 60 10.46 -6.50 -7.20
C HIS A 60 11.19 -6.14 -5.90
N GLN A 61 10.91 -6.85 -4.80
CA GLN A 61 11.53 -6.67 -3.48
C GLN A 61 11.47 -5.22 -3.00
N VAL A 62 10.28 -4.61 -3.10
CA VAL A 62 10.08 -3.20 -2.78
C VAL A 62 8.78 -2.98 -2.00
N VAL A 63 8.84 -2.01 -1.09
CA VAL A 63 7.65 -1.38 -0.50
C VAL A 63 7.58 0.07 -0.98
N LEU A 64 6.44 0.46 -1.55
CA LEU A 64 6.16 1.84 -1.93
C LEU A 64 5.17 2.43 -0.95
N VAL A 65 5.51 3.58 -0.37
CA VAL A 65 4.59 4.40 0.41
C VAL A 65 4.12 5.55 -0.46
N LEU A 66 2.81 5.61 -0.69
CA LEU A 66 2.16 6.65 -1.46
C LEU A 66 1.40 7.57 -0.52
N THR A 67 1.76 8.86 -0.54
CA THR A 67 1.12 9.90 0.28
C THR A 67 0.31 10.82 -0.62
N LEU A 68 -0.99 10.97 -0.35
CA LEU A 68 -1.87 11.82 -1.15
C LEU A 68 -1.52 13.29 -0.93
N GLN A 69 -1.15 13.99 -2.00
CA GLN A 69 -0.90 15.43 -2.01
C GLN A 69 -1.80 16.08 -3.06
N GLY A 70 -2.83 16.80 -2.61
CA GLY A 70 -3.87 17.31 -3.50
C GLY A 70 -4.69 16.16 -4.08
N GLN A 71 -4.55 15.92 -5.39
CA GLN A 71 -5.33 14.91 -6.13
C GLN A 71 -4.49 13.72 -6.61
N SER A 72 -3.19 13.69 -6.29
CA SER A 72 -2.29 12.62 -6.72
C SER A 72 -1.38 12.16 -5.59
N TYR A 73 -0.90 10.93 -5.72
CA TYR A 73 0.04 10.36 -4.77
C TYR A 73 1.48 10.79 -5.09
N GLN A 74 2.21 11.18 -4.05
CA GLN A 74 3.67 11.21 -4.06
C GLN A 74 4.20 9.86 -3.55
N GLU A 75 5.15 9.29 -4.28
CA GLU A 75 5.69 7.96 -4.00
C GLU A 75 7.04 8.07 -3.29
N GLN A 76 7.24 7.23 -2.26
CA GLN A 76 8.55 6.97 -1.66
C GLN A 76 8.85 5.48 -1.70
N ARG A 77 10.05 5.13 -2.17
CA ARG A 77 10.51 3.76 -2.35
C ARG A 77 11.37 3.29 -1.18
N PHE A 78 11.10 2.09 -0.67
CA PHE A 78 11.86 1.44 0.40
C PHE A 78 12.26 0.02 0.00
N THR A 79 13.52 -0.34 0.27
CA THR A 79 14.09 -1.66 -0.02
C THR A 79 15.01 -2.12 1.11
N GLY A 80 15.21 -3.42 1.26
CA GLY A 80 16.14 -4.00 2.23
C GLY A 80 15.89 -3.53 3.67
N ALA A 81 16.98 -3.20 4.37
CA ALA A 81 16.97 -2.77 5.77
C ALA A 81 16.54 -1.29 5.98
N ILE A 82 16.11 -0.58 4.93
CA ILE A 82 15.64 0.80 5.07
C ILE A 82 14.32 0.79 5.85
N ALA A 83 14.29 1.53 6.96
CA ALA A 83 13.10 1.72 7.78
C ALA A 83 12.03 2.51 7.00
N ILE A 84 10.79 2.04 7.06
CA ILE A 84 9.68 2.68 6.36
C ILE A 84 9.21 3.89 7.14
N ALA A 85 9.18 5.04 6.47
CA ALA A 85 8.62 6.27 7.02
C ALA A 85 7.12 6.35 6.66
N SER A 86 6.26 6.09 7.64
CA SER A 86 4.81 6.30 7.53
C SER A 86 4.42 7.68 8.06
N PRO A 87 3.86 8.58 7.24
CA PRO A 87 3.30 9.84 7.73
C PRO A 87 2.14 9.65 8.73
N THR A 88 1.34 8.59 8.57
CA THR A 88 0.19 8.30 9.45
C THR A 88 0.64 7.64 10.76
N PHE A 89 1.69 6.81 10.72
CA PHE A 89 2.20 6.07 11.87
C PHE A 89 3.70 6.35 12.09
N PRO A 90 4.08 7.54 12.58
CA PRO A 90 5.49 7.97 12.65
C PRO A 90 6.37 7.13 13.59
N ASN A 91 5.76 6.37 14.50
CA ASN A 91 6.47 5.48 15.43
C ASN A 91 6.58 4.04 14.90
N LEU A 92 6.10 3.76 13.69
CA LEU A 92 6.23 2.45 13.07
C LEU A 92 7.71 2.17 12.78
N ASN A 93 8.23 1.08 13.34
CA ASN A 93 9.63 0.69 13.16
C ASN A 93 9.71 -0.67 12.46
N LEU A 94 9.47 -0.65 11.15
CA LEU A 94 9.57 -1.82 10.26
C LEU A 94 10.43 -1.47 9.05
N THR A 95 11.27 -2.41 8.62
CA THR A 95 11.99 -2.32 7.35
C THR A 95 11.21 -2.97 6.21
N ALA A 96 11.53 -2.61 4.97
CA ALA A 96 10.95 -3.27 3.79
C ALA A 96 11.23 -4.78 3.80
N GLU A 97 12.46 -5.18 4.16
CA GLU A 97 12.85 -6.58 4.29
C GLU A 97 11.99 -7.34 5.31
N GLN A 98 11.73 -6.76 6.49
CA GLN A 98 10.89 -7.38 7.51
C GLN A 98 9.47 -7.61 6.99
N ILE A 99 8.91 -6.66 6.24
CA ILE A 99 7.57 -6.80 5.64
C ILE A 99 7.58 -7.89 4.55
N LEU A 100 8.56 -7.85 3.64
CA LEU A 100 8.65 -8.76 2.49
C LEU A 100 8.96 -10.22 2.89
N ASN A 101 9.51 -10.42 4.09
CA ASN A 101 9.82 -11.74 4.66
C ASN A 101 8.83 -12.18 5.74
N ALA A 102 7.81 -11.37 6.05
CA ALA A 102 6.80 -11.73 7.03
C ALA A 102 6.12 -13.07 6.66
N GLY A 103 6.06 -14.00 7.62
CA GLY A 103 5.42 -15.30 7.43
C GLY A 103 6.24 -16.34 6.65
N LYS A 104 7.45 -16.01 6.16
CA LYS A 104 8.40 -17.01 5.66
C LYS A 104 9.14 -17.62 6.85
N SER A 105 9.02 -18.95 7.02
CA SER A 105 9.76 -19.75 8.01
C SER A 105 10.94 -20.44 7.33
#